data_AF-A0A915I527-F1
#
_entry.id   AF-A0A915I527-F1
#
_cell.length_a   1.000
_cell.length_b   1.000
_cell.length_c   1.000
_cell.angle_alpha   90.00
_cell.angle_beta   90.00
_cell.angle_gamma   90.00
#
_symmetry.space_group_name_H-M   'P 1'
#
loop_
_entity.id
_entity.type
_entity.pdbx_description
1 polymer ?
#
loop_
_entity_poly.entity_id
_entity_poly.type
_entity_poly.pdbx_seq_one_letter_code
_entity_poly.pdbx_strand_id
1 'polypeptide(L)'
;MITKKLTASDVCRFAIERNKVNFTSTDDIGLFEVVCRGELERLISPDESVLDVVSRWTTWSLEERASNYLILKVDYVTNHVKNMAFGQTLYPTCEVLFAENRSFKRCFFKYVQGTIAQLKDAKSTKHLKEWNCDDLLWYFGCEIKRQPPKKFNLTFITKDDLIKRSKTNPCFGKTMCFKTEKDLYKWLCTVLLINVNIPF
;
A
#
# COMPACT_ATOMS: atom_id res chain seq x y z
N MET A 1 7.42 -31.26 9.92
CA MET A 1 8.08 -30.20 10.74
C MET A 1 7.45 -28.89 10.32
N ILE A 2 6.53 -28.33 11.10
CA ILE A 2 5.86 -27.06 10.77
C ILE A 2 6.75 -25.95 11.34
N THR A 3 7.64 -25.39 10.51
CA THR A 3 8.41 -24.20 10.90
C THR A 3 7.45 -23.04 11.10
N LYS A 4 7.42 -22.47 12.31
CA LYS A 4 6.64 -21.28 12.63
C LYS A 4 6.96 -20.19 11.60
N LYS A 5 5.95 -19.71 10.86
CA LYS A 5 6.13 -18.57 9.95
C LYS A 5 6.47 -17.34 10.78
N LEU A 6 7.65 -16.75 10.53
CA LEU A 6 8.05 -15.50 11.16
C LEU A 6 7.18 -14.36 10.60
N THR A 7 6.43 -13.69 11.46
CA THR A 7 5.56 -12.56 11.08
C THR A 7 6.28 -11.22 11.22
N ALA A 8 5.71 -10.16 10.66
CA ALA A 8 6.24 -8.81 10.86
C ALA A 8 6.28 -8.42 12.34
N SER A 9 5.24 -8.76 13.12
CA SER A 9 5.21 -8.53 14.57
C SER A 9 6.33 -9.27 15.32
N ASP A 10 6.61 -10.52 14.93
CA ASP A 10 7.71 -11.29 15.52
C ASP A 10 9.08 -10.64 15.23
N VAL A 11 9.27 -10.06 14.03
CA VAL A 11 10.50 -9.31 13.68
C VAL A 11 10.64 -8.03 14.51
N CYS A 12 9.57 -7.23 14.63
CA CYS A 12 9.58 -6.02 15.47
C CYS A 12 9.92 -6.36 16.91
N ARG A 13 9.27 -7.37 17.49
CA ARG A 13 9.51 -7.84 18.86
C ARG A 13 10.95 -8.28 19.07
N PHE A 14 11.47 -9.12 18.17
CA PHE A 14 12.86 -9.59 18.23
C PHE A 14 13.87 -8.44 18.19
N ALA A 15 13.64 -7.43 17.35
CA ALA A 15 14.52 -6.28 17.23
C ALA A 15 14.55 -5.43 18.52
N ILE A 16 13.40 -5.23 19.16
CA ILE A 16 13.28 -4.56 20.46
C ILE A 16 14.00 -5.37 21.55
N GLU A 17 13.67 -6.65 21.71
CA GLU A 17 14.25 -7.54 22.74
C GLU A 17 15.78 -7.68 22.63
N ARG A 18 16.33 -7.52 21.42
CA ARG A 18 17.77 -7.59 21.15
C ARG A 18 18.47 -6.23 21.14
N ASN A 19 17.78 -5.16 21.56
CA ASN A 19 18.29 -3.78 21.55
C ASN A 19 18.89 -3.37 20.18
N LYS A 20 18.26 -3.81 19.09
CA LYS A 20 18.68 -3.47 17.71
C LYS A 20 18.07 -2.16 17.23
N VAL A 21 17.08 -1.65 17.95
CA VAL A 21 16.33 -0.43 17.64
C VAL A 21 16.02 0.32 18.92
N ASN A 22 15.83 1.63 18.83
CA ASN A 22 15.51 2.49 19.96
C ASN A 22 13.99 2.65 20.13
N PHE A 23 13.28 1.53 20.25
CA PHE A 23 11.83 1.49 20.51
C PHE A 23 11.55 0.60 21.72
N THR A 24 10.52 0.95 22.48
CA THR A 24 10.11 0.22 23.69
C THR A 24 8.80 -0.55 23.50
N SER A 25 8.00 -0.17 22.50
CA SER A 25 6.75 -0.85 22.14
C SER A 25 6.76 -1.29 20.68
N THR A 26 6.14 -2.44 20.41
CA THR A 26 5.85 -2.89 19.04
C THR A 26 4.81 -2.04 18.33
N ASP A 27 4.06 -1.21 19.07
CA ASP A 27 3.04 -0.32 18.49
C ASP A 27 3.65 0.92 17.82
N ASP A 28 4.90 1.26 18.16
CA ASP A 28 5.59 2.44 17.64
C ASP A 28 6.47 2.12 16.42
N ILE A 29 6.70 0.84 16.12
CA ILE A 29 7.62 0.36 15.09
C ILE A 29 6.93 -0.60 14.12
N GLY A 30 7.11 -0.35 12.83
CA GLY A 30 6.60 -1.19 11.75
C GLY A 30 7.72 -1.80 10.93
N LEU A 31 7.47 -2.97 10.37
CA LEU A 31 8.29 -3.53 9.29
C LEU A 31 7.74 -3.01 7.96
N PHE A 32 8.60 -2.38 7.17
CA PHE A 32 8.25 -1.84 5.87
C PHE A 32 8.92 -2.64 4.77
N GLU A 33 8.16 -2.93 3.72
CA GLU A 33 8.68 -3.35 2.43
C GLU A 33 8.96 -2.10 1.60
N VAL A 34 10.20 -1.97 1.11
CA VAL A 34 10.63 -0.87 0.25
C VAL A 34 11.04 -1.42 -1.11
N VAL A 35 10.50 -0.83 -2.17
CA VAL A 35 10.67 -1.28 -3.57
C VAL A 35 10.99 -0.10 -4.48
N CYS A 36 11.29 -0.39 -5.76
CA CYS A 36 11.58 0.63 -6.77
C CYS A 36 12.65 1.63 -6.31
N ARG A 37 13.79 1.12 -5.82
CA ARG A 37 14.93 1.93 -5.37
C ARG A 37 14.60 2.98 -4.29
N GLY A 38 13.62 2.68 -3.43
CA GLY A 38 13.22 3.57 -2.34
C GLY A 38 12.11 4.55 -2.69
N GLU A 39 11.61 4.54 -3.93
CA GLU A 39 10.52 5.45 -4.34
C GLU A 39 9.13 5.00 -3.85
N LEU A 40 9.01 3.74 -3.43
CA LEU A 40 7.77 3.16 -2.93
C LEU A 40 8.00 2.32 -1.69
N GLU A 41 7.08 2.42 -0.72
CA GLU A 41 7.12 1.62 0.49
C GLU A 41 5.73 1.28 1.02
N ARG A 42 5.60 0.19 1.76
CA ARG A 42 4.37 -0.16 2.46
C ARG A 42 4.66 -0.68 3.85
N LEU A 43 3.74 -0.42 4.79
CA LEU A 43 3.71 -1.13 6.06
C LEU A 43 3.28 -2.59 5.79
N ILE A 44 4.02 -3.54 6.34
CA ILE A 44 3.66 -4.96 6.32
C ILE A 44 2.76 -5.23 7.52
N SER A 45 1.61 -5.89 7.30
CA SER A 45 0.66 -6.17 8.37
C SER A 45 1.32 -7.02 9.47
N PRO A 46 1.00 -6.80 10.77
CA PRO A 46 1.65 -7.48 11.88
C PRO A 46 1.63 -9.01 11.80
N ASP A 47 0.60 -9.58 11.18
CA ASP A 47 0.35 -11.01 10.97
C ASP A 47 0.90 -11.55 9.63
N GLU A 48 1.28 -10.67 8.69
CA GLU A 48 1.80 -11.08 7.39
C GLU A 48 3.16 -11.77 7.57
N SER A 49 3.34 -12.90 6.87
CA SER A 49 4.60 -13.65 6.92
C SER A 49 5.69 -12.94 6.14
N VAL A 50 6.82 -12.71 6.79
CA VAL A 50 8.00 -12.08 6.17
C VAL A 50 8.55 -12.95 5.03
N LEU A 51 8.48 -14.27 5.19
CA LEU A 51 8.88 -15.21 4.14
C LEU A 51 7.97 -15.09 2.90
N ASP A 52 6.65 -14.97 3.10
CA ASP A 52 5.70 -14.83 1.98
C ASP A 52 5.95 -13.50 1.23
N VAL A 53 6.28 -12.41 1.94
CA VAL A 53 6.67 -11.12 1.34
C VAL A 53 7.90 -11.25 0.46
N VAL A 54 9.00 -11.80 1.00
CA VAL A 54 10.26 -11.93 0.26
C VAL A 54 10.13 -12.95 -0.88
N SER A 55 9.34 -14.02 -0.68
CA SER A 55 9.05 -15.02 -1.71
C SER A 55 8.30 -14.40 -2.89
N ARG A 56 7.40 -13.43 -2.64
CA ARG A 56 6.70 -12.71 -3.70
C ARG A 56 7.66 -11.98 -4.64
N TRP A 57 8.74 -11.39 -4.13
CA TRP A 57 9.75 -10.74 -4.98
C TRP A 57 10.40 -11.70 -5.96
N THR A 58 10.41 -13.01 -5.68
CA THR A 58 11.00 -14.00 -6.58
C THR A 58 10.21 -14.17 -7.87
N THR A 59 8.92 -13.82 -7.88
CA THR A 59 8.06 -13.83 -9.08
C THR A 59 8.28 -12.60 -9.96
N TRP A 60 8.90 -11.54 -9.42
CA TRP A 60 9.22 -10.32 -10.16
C TRP A 60 10.52 -10.47 -10.95
N SER A 61 10.70 -9.60 -11.94
CA SER A 61 11.95 -9.55 -12.70
C SER A 61 13.15 -9.23 -11.80
N LEU A 62 14.35 -9.63 -12.23
CA LEU A 62 15.58 -9.31 -11.51
C LEU A 62 15.76 -7.80 -11.29
N GLU A 63 15.39 -7.00 -12.29
CA GLU A 63 15.46 -5.53 -12.22
C GLU A 63 14.56 -4.97 -11.10
N GLU A 64 13.33 -5.46 -10.99
CA GLU A 64 12.40 -4.98 -9.95
C GLU A 64 12.88 -5.36 -8.55
N ARG A 65 13.33 -6.61 -8.36
CA ARG A 65 13.63 -7.13 -7.03
C ARG A 65 15.02 -6.76 -6.51
N ALA A 66 15.96 -6.40 -7.38
CA ALA A 66 17.35 -6.16 -7.01
C ALA A 66 17.54 -5.05 -5.97
N SER A 67 16.62 -4.08 -5.93
CA SER A 67 16.66 -2.97 -4.98
C SER A 67 15.69 -3.11 -3.81
N ASN A 68 14.98 -4.23 -3.70
CA ASN A 68 13.99 -4.41 -2.64
C ASN A 68 14.68 -4.69 -1.31
N TYR A 69 14.16 -4.12 -0.23
CA TYR A 69 14.63 -4.41 1.11
C TYR A 69 13.51 -4.26 2.13
N LEU A 70 13.74 -4.86 3.29
CA LEU A 70 12.90 -4.67 4.46
C LEU A 70 13.59 -3.71 5.43
N ILE A 71 12.82 -2.83 6.06
CA ILE A 71 13.34 -1.88 7.05
C ILE A 71 12.41 -1.76 8.24
N LEU A 72 12.98 -1.69 9.44
CA LEU A 72 12.27 -1.35 10.66
C LEU A 72 12.37 0.15 10.89
N LYS A 73 11.23 0.81 11.10
CA LYS A 73 11.14 2.25 11.39
C LYS A 73 9.83 2.59 12.08
N VAL A 74 9.67 3.86 12.47
CA VAL A 74 8.44 4.36 13.09
C VAL A 74 7.22 3.96 12.25
N ASP A 75 6.21 3.37 12.88
CA ASP A 75 4.93 3.09 12.23
C ASP A 75 4.11 4.39 12.10
N TYR A 76 4.46 5.19 11.11
CA TYR A 76 3.71 6.41 10.80
C TYR A 76 2.33 6.10 10.23
N VAL A 77 2.14 4.94 9.59
CA VAL A 77 0.90 4.61 8.87
C VAL A 77 -0.23 4.37 9.87
N THR A 78 -0.02 3.48 10.82
CA THR A 78 -1.00 3.20 11.88
C THR A 78 -1.29 4.45 12.70
N ASN A 79 -0.27 5.25 13.01
CA ASN A 79 -0.43 6.51 13.74
C ASN A 79 -1.31 7.52 12.98
N HIS A 80 -1.10 7.71 11.68
CA HIS A 80 -1.96 8.59 10.87
C HIS A 80 -3.38 8.06 10.76
N VAL A 81 -3.54 6.75 10.56
CA VAL A 81 -4.85 6.10 10.44
C VAL A 81 -5.65 6.22 11.74
N LYS A 82 -5.06 5.90 12.90
CA LYS A 82 -5.68 6.05 14.22
C LYS A 82 -6.16 7.48 14.47
N ASN A 83 -5.31 8.47 14.15
CA ASN A 83 -5.64 9.88 14.30
C ASN A 83 -6.79 10.35 13.38
N MET A 84 -7.00 9.70 12.22
CA MET A 84 -8.09 10.04 11.29
C MET A 84 -9.38 9.26 11.52
N ALA A 85 -9.30 8.04 12.05
CA ALA A 85 -10.45 7.17 12.27
C ALA A 85 -11.41 7.70 13.35
N PHE A 86 -10.92 8.52 14.28
CA PHE A 86 -11.76 9.20 15.25
C PHE A 86 -12.70 10.21 14.58
N GLY A 87 -13.98 9.83 14.46
CA GLY A 87 -15.09 10.75 14.17
C GLY A 87 -15.38 11.04 12.70
N GLN A 88 -14.87 10.28 11.73
CA GLN A 88 -15.16 10.50 10.31
C GLN A 88 -16.08 9.45 9.70
N THR A 89 -17.18 9.91 9.12
CA THR A 89 -18.02 9.14 8.19
C THR A 89 -17.16 8.61 7.05
N LEU A 90 -17.29 7.32 6.73
CA LEU A 90 -16.59 6.65 5.64
C LEU A 90 -16.62 7.51 4.36
N TYR A 91 -15.49 7.56 3.63
CA TYR A 91 -15.36 8.21 2.34
C TYR A 91 -15.57 7.17 1.23
N PRO A 92 -16.83 6.86 0.85
CA PRO A 92 -17.08 5.79 -0.11
C PRO A 92 -16.53 6.15 -1.48
N THR A 93 -16.37 7.44 -1.82
CA THR A 93 -15.95 7.87 -3.16
C THR A 93 -14.82 8.89 -3.07
N CYS A 94 -13.80 8.75 -3.93
CA CYS A 94 -12.75 9.74 -4.11
C CYS A 94 -12.58 10.12 -5.58
N GLU A 95 -12.17 11.37 -5.80
CA GLU A 95 -11.70 11.85 -7.09
C GLU A 95 -10.18 11.95 -7.04
N VAL A 96 -9.50 11.30 -8.00
CA VAL A 96 -8.04 11.25 -8.07
C VAL A 96 -7.55 11.45 -9.50
N LEU A 97 -6.29 11.82 -9.62
CA LEU A 97 -5.55 11.62 -10.86
C LEU A 97 -5.02 10.19 -10.84
N PHE A 98 -5.50 9.33 -11.72
CA PHE A 98 -5.16 7.92 -11.77
C PHE A 98 -4.31 7.60 -13.00
N ALA A 99 -3.27 6.80 -12.81
CA ALA A 99 -2.43 6.29 -13.88
C ALA A 99 -2.34 4.76 -13.77
N GLU A 100 -2.98 4.07 -14.70
CA GLU A 100 -2.79 2.62 -14.86
C GLU A 100 -1.50 2.29 -15.61
N ASN A 101 -1.04 3.20 -16.49
CA ASN A 101 0.15 3.01 -17.33
C ASN A 101 1.20 4.12 -17.12
N ARG A 102 1.29 5.12 -18.01
CA ARG A 102 2.23 6.24 -17.86
C ARG A 102 1.54 7.53 -17.47
N SER A 103 0.38 7.81 -18.06
CA SER A 103 -0.26 9.11 -17.96
C SER A 103 -1.36 9.13 -16.92
N PHE A 104 -1.38 10.21 -16.13
CA PHE A 104 -2.45 10.47 -15.17
C PHE A 104 -3.69 11.04 -15.86
N LYS A 105 -4.86 10.55 -15.46
CA LYS A 105 -6.17 11.02 -15.91
C LYS A 105 -7.09 11.17 -14.70
N ARG A 106 -7.96 12.17 -14.73
CA ARG A 106 -8.98 12.34 -13.70
C ARG A 106 -9.92 11.14 -13.71
N CYS A 107 -10.10 10.52 -12.56
CA CYS A 107 -10.93 9.33 -12.36
C CYS A 107 -11.66 9.41 -11.02
N PHE A 108 -12.77 8.71 -10.92
CA PHE A 108 -13.55 8.58 -9.70
C PHE A 108 -13.46 7.13 -9.24
N PHE A 109 -13.22 6.91 -7.96
CA PHE A 109 -13.16 5.59 -7.35
C PHE A 109 -14.14 5.50 -6.22
N LYS A 110 -14.73 4.31 -6.04
CA LYS A 110 -15.61 4.01 -4.92
C LYS A 110 -15.15 2.75 -4.21
N TYR A 111 -15.21 2.75 -2.88
CA TYR A 111 -15.13 1.53 -2.08
C TYR A 111 -16.54 0.97 -1.84
N VAL A 112 -16.73 -0.33 -2.09
CA VAL A 112 -17.98 -1.05 -1.86
C VAL A 112 -17.67 -2.51 -1.51
N GLN A 113 -18.08 -2.94 -0.31
CA GLN A 113 -18.02 -4.35 0.13
C GLN A 113 -16.69 -5.05 -0.17
N GLY A 114 -15.57 -4.51 0.34
CA GLY A 114 -14.25 -5.11 0.11
C GLY A 114 -13.63 -4.82 -1.26
N THR A 115 -14.33 -4.11 -2.15
CA THR A 115 -13.87 -3.86 -3.52
C THR A 115 -13.68 -2.36 -3.78
N ILE A 116 -12.59 -2.00 -4.47
CA ILE A 116 -12.44 -0.69 -5.08
C ILE A 116 -12.93 -0.73 -6.53
N ALA A 117 -13.83 0.17 -6.89
CA ALA A 117 -14.42 0.28 -8.22
C ALA A 117 -14.08 1.62 -8.85
N GLN A 118 -13.53 1.61 -10.06
CA GLN A 118 -13.39 2.82 -10.88
C GLN A 118 -14.74 3.14 -11.52
N LEU A 119 -15.22 4.37 -11.34
CA LEU A 119 -16.48 4.86 -11.90
C LEU A 119 -16.24 5.61 -13.22
N LYS A 120 -17.26 5.63 -14.08
CA LYS A 120 -17.24 6.43 -15.32
C LYS A 120 -17.14 7.93 -15.05
N ASP A 121 -17.86 8.40 -14.05
CA ASP A 121 -17.91 9.80 -13.61
C ASP A 121 -18.39 9.87 -12.14
N ALA A 122 -18.41 11.07 -11.56
CA ALA A 122 -18.73 11.30 -10.15
C ALA A 122 -20.13 10.82 -9.72
N LYS A 123 -21.08 10.74 -10.65
CA LYS A 123 -22.49 10.40 -10.37
C LYS A 123 -22.84 8.99 -10.84
N SER A 124 -21.94 8.34 -11.57
CA SER A 124 -22.19 7.03 -12.16
C SER A 124 -22.23 5.93 -11.10
N THR A 125 -23.19 5.03 -11.23
CA THR A 125 -23.21 3.75 -10.51
C THR A 125 -22.53 2.63 -11.30
N LYS A 126 -22.11 2.91 -12.56
CA LYS A 126 -21.46 1.92 -13.41
C LYS A 126 -19.99 1.80 -13.06
N HIS A 127 -19.58 0.59 -12.69
CA HIS A 127 -18.18 0.25 -12.46
C HIS A 127 -17.50 -0.09 -13.80
N LEU A 128 -16.38 0.56 -14.09
CA LEU A 128 -15.56 0.32 -15.27
C LEU A 128 -14.54 -0.78 -15.03
N LYS A 129 -13.96 -0.79 -13.82
CA LYS A 129 -12.95 -1.73 -13.35
C LYS A 129 -13.12 -1.92 -11.85
N GLU A 130 -12.78 -3.09 -11.37
CA GLU A 130 -12.92 -3.47 -9.96
C GLU A 130 -11.68 -4.24 -9.51
N TRP A 131 -11.31 -4.05 -8.25
CA TRP A 131 -10.25 -4.81 -7.60
C TRP A 131 -10.68 -5.14 -6.17
N ASN A 132 -10.59 -6.41 -5.80
CA ASN A 132 -10.79 -6.84 -4.42
C ASN A 132 -9.62 -6.35 -3.58
N CYS A 133 -9.90 -5.61 -2.50
CA CYS A 133 -8.88 -5.04 -1.63
C CYS A 133 -8.00 -6.09 -0.97
N ASP A 134 -8.51 -7.29 -0.68
CA ASP A 134 -7.75 -8.38 -0.08
C ASP A 134 -6.67 -8.89 -1.03
N ASP A 135 -6.82 -8.66 -2.34
CA ASP A 135 -5.84 -9.03 -3.35
C ASP A 135 -4.82 -7.91 -3.61
N LEU A 136 -4.95 -6.75 -2.97
CA LEU A 136 -4.11 -5.59 -3.24
C LEU A 136 -2.99 -5.41 -2.22
N LEU A 137 -1.86 -4.91 -2.72
CA LEU A 137 -0.77 -4.38 -1.92
C LEU A 137 -0.65 -2.88 -2.18
N TRP A 138 -0.82 -2.08 -1.13
CA TRP A 138 -0.78 -0.62 -1.20
C TRP A 138 0.58 -0.08 -0.77
N TYR A 139 1.22 0.68 -1.66
CA TYR A 139 2.49 1.34 -1.43
C TYR A 139 2.28 2.86 -1.40
N PHE A 140 2.85 3.52 -0.40
CA PHE A 140 3.04 4.96 -0.40
C PHE A 140 4.10 5.33 -1.43
N GLY A 141 3.79 6.34 -2.25
CA GLY A 141 4.68 6.84 -3.27
C GLY A 141 4.25 6.52 -4.70
N CYS A 142 5.10 6.95 -5.62
CA CYS A 142 4.94 6.83 -7.06
C CYS A 142 6.33 6.94 -7.68
N GLU A 143 6.61 6.13 -8.69
CA GLU A 143 7.89 6.25 -9.37
C GLU A 143 8.06 7.65 -10.01
N ILE A 144 9.20 8.31 -9.76
CA ILE A 144 9.49 9.69 -10.17
C ILE A 144 9.38 9.83 -11.70
N LYS A 145 9.82 8.81 -12.45
CA LYS A 145 9.73 8.78 -13.93
C LYS A 145 8.30 8.88 -14.46
N ARG A 146 7.28 8.60 -13.65
CA ARG A 146 5.85 8.76 -14.01
C ARG A 146 5.42 10.22 -13.98
N GLN A 147 6.21 11.10 -13.35
CA GLN A 147 5.95 12.53 -13.22
C GLN A 147 4.59 12.80 -12.55
N PRO A 148 4.40 12.36 -11.29
CA PRO A 148 3.13 12.55 -10.60
C PRO A 148 2.80 14.05 -10.47
N PRO A 149 1.56 14.48 -10.79
CA PRO A 149 1.17 15.88 -10.74
C PRO A 149 1.20 16.51 -9.33
N LYS A 150 1.14 15.68 -8.29
CA LYS A 150 1.18 16.07 -6.87
C LYS A 150 2.01 15.06 -6.06
N LYS A 151 2.30 15.39 -4.80
CA LYS A 151 3.15 14.58 -3.91
C LYS A 151 2.40 13.43 -3.22
N PHE A 152 1.08 13.54 -3.08
CA PHE A 152 0.27 12.58 -2.33
C PHE A 152 -0.12 11.41 -3.23
N ASN A 153 0.67 10.34 -3.22
CA ASN A 153 0.50 9.21 -4.13
C ASN A 153 0.38 7.89 -3.37
N LEU A 154 -0.56 7.05 -3.81
CA LEU A 154 -0.61 5.64 -3.47
C LEU A 154 -0.51 4.82 -4.75
N THR A 155 0.35 3.82 -4.75
CA THR A 155 0.48 2.87 -5.84
C THR A 155 0.06 1.49 -5.35
N PHE A 156 -0.72 0.77 -6.15
CA PHE A 156 -1.11 -0.60 -5.82
C PHE A 156 -0.80 -1.58 -6.94
N ILE A 157 -0.56 -2.82 -6.52
CA ILE A 157 -0.43 -4.02 -7.36
C ILE A 157 -1.36 -5.09 -6.80
N THR A 158 -1.68 -6.10 -7.60
CA THR A 158 -2.27 -7.33 -7.05
C THR A 158 -1.18 -8.22 -6.46
N LYS A 159 -1.50 -9.04 -5.45
CA LYS A 159 -0.56 -9.97 -4.80
C LYS A 159 0.06 -10.95 -5.80
N ASP A 160 -0.69 -11.29 -6.85
CA ASP A 160 -0.28 -12.23 -7.91
C ASP A 160 0.30 -11.54 -9.15
N ASP A 161 0.47 -10.21 -9.13
CA ASP A 161 1.02 -9.49 -10.29
C ASP A 161 2.45 -9.95 -10.58
N LEU A 162 2.64 -10.50 -11.78
CA LEU A 162 3.96 -10.70 -12.38
C LEU A 162 4.44 -9.33 -12.87
N ILE A 163 5.01 -8.51 -11.97
CA ILE A 163 5.49 -7.16 -12.29
C ILE A 163 6.51 -7.23 -13.43
N LYS A 164 6.02 -6.98 -14.65
CA LYS A 164 6.78 -6.98 -15.91
C LYS A 164 6.57 -5.66 -16.61
N ARG A 165 7.64 -4.87 -16.68
CA ARG A 165 7.64 -3.58 -17.39
C ARG A 165 7.57 -3.81 -18.90
N SER A 166 6.87 -2.93 -19.59
CA SER A 166 6.79 -2.91 -21.05
C SER A 166 6.71 -1.47 -21.55
N LYS A 167 6.81 -1.27 -22.88
CA LYS A 167 6.64 0.07 -23.47
C LYS A 167 5.27 0.68 -23.13
N THR A 168 4.23 -0.14 -23.03
CA THR A 168 2.86 0.29 -22.70
C THR A 168 2.59 0.36 -21.21
N ASN A 169 3.34 -0.37 -20.38
CA ASN A 169 3.30 -0.28 -18.93
C ASN A 169 4.72 -0.15 -18.34
N PRO A 170 5.33 1.06 -18.42
CA PRO A 170 6.74 1.24 -18.08
C PRO A 170 7.00 1.42 -16.58
N CYS A 171 5.95 1.52 -15.77
CA CYS A 171 6.02 1.86 -14.36
C CYS A 171 5.43 0.73 -13.49
N PHE A 172 5.88 0.68 -12.24
CA PHE A 172 5.41 -0.23 -11.21
C PHE A 172 3.96 0.11 -10.82
N GLY A 173 3.11 -0.90 -10.85
CA GLY A 173 1.72 -0.83 -10.40
C GLY A 173 0.86 0.26 -11.04
N LYS A 174 -0.28 0.50 -10.39
CA LYS A 174 -1.27 1.52 -10.75
C LYS A 174 -1.25 2.59 -9.68
N THR A 175 -1.19 3.86 -10.06
CA THR A 175 -0.99 4.97 -9.11
C THR A 175 -2.21 5.87 -9.03
N MET A 176 -2.67 6.13 -7.82
CA MET A 176 -3.63 7.16 -7.44
C MET A 176 -2.89 8.37 -6.86
N CYS A 177 -3.05 9.52 -7.50
CA CYS A 177 -2.50 10.80 -7.07
C CYS A 177 -3.62 11.68 -6.51
N PHE A 178 -3.56 11.96 -5.22
CA PHE A 178 -4.56 12.70 -4.45
C PHE A 178 -4.28 14.20 -4.45
N LYS A 179 -5.32 14.99 -4.21
CA LYS A 179 -5.22 16.45 -4.13
C LYS A 179 -4.51 16.90 -2.85
N THR A 180 -4.83 16.26 -1.73
CA THR A 180 -4.27 16.57 -0.41
C THR A 180 -3.83 15.30 0.32
N GLU A 181 -2.94 15.45 1.29
CA GLU A 181 -2.56 14.37 2.22
C GLU A 181 -3.77 13.81 2.96
N LYS A 182 -4.69 14.70 3.37
CA LYS A 182 -5.94 14.32 4.04
C LYS A 182 -6.78 13.39 3.18
N ASP A 183 -6.90 13.65 1.88
CA ASP A 183 -7.67 12.80 0.97
C ASP A 183 -7.02 11.42 0.78
N LEU A 184 -5.68 11.38 0.71
CA LEU A 184 -4.93 10.14 0.63
C LEU A 184 -5.19 9.25 1.83
N TYR A 185 -5.03 9.77 3.05
CA TYR A 185 -5.21 8.98 4.25
C TYR A 185 -6.69 8.65 4.52
N LYS A 186 -7.64 9.50 4.13
CA LYS A 186 -9.08 9.15 4.16
C LYS A 186 -9.38 7.93 3.28
N TRP A 187 -8.82 7.91 2.07
CA TRP A 187 -8.94 6.76 1.19
C TRP A 187 -8.27 5.53 1.80
N LEU A 188 -7.06 5.70 2.31
CA LEU A 188 -6.31 4.63 2.96
C LEU A 188 -7.04 4.04 4.17
N CYS A 189 -7.59 4.87 5.06
CA CYS A 189 -8.43 4.43 6.17
C CYS A 189 -9.60 3.59 5.65
N THR A 190 -10.26 4.01 4.58
CA THR A 190 -11.38 3.27 4.00
C THR A 190 -10.94 1.91 3.47
N VAL A 191 -9.80 1.82 2.77
CA VAL A 191 -9.35 0.55 2.16
C VAL A 191 -8.59 -0.37 3.13
N LEU A 192 -7.93 0.17 4.16
CA LEU A 192 -7.16 -0.60 5.14
C LEU A 192 -7.97 -0.93 6.40
N LEU A 193 -8.77 -0.01 6.96
CA LEU A 193 -9.49 -0.30 8.22
C LEU A 193 -10.68 -1.25 8.04
N ILE A 194 -11.23 -1.35 6.82
CA ILE A 194 -12.36 -2.25 6.58
C ILE A 194 -11.88 -3.68 6.28
N ASN A 195 -10.60 -3.87 5.91
CA ASN A 195 -10.05 -5.17 5.53
C ASN A 195 -8.93 -5.68 6.44
N VAL A 196 -8.30 -4.81 7.25
CA VAL A 196 -7.23 -5.20 8.17
C VAL A 196 -7.78 -5.13 9.59
N ASN A 197 -7.77 -6.27 10.28
CA ASN A 197 -7.94 -6.36 11.73
C ASN A 197 -6.76 -5.69 12.45
N ILE A 198 -6.54 -4.39 12.24
CA ILE A 198 -5.62 -3.61 13.06
C ILE A 198 -6.33 -3.49 14.42
N PRO A 199 -5.85 -4.16 15.48
CA PRO A 199 -6.48 -4.04 16.78
C PRO A 199 -6.38 -2.57 17.22
N PHE A 200 -7.53 -1.98 17.51
CA PHE A 200 -7.62 -0.70 18.20
C PHE A 200 -7.41 -0.90 19.69
#